data_AF-K1MTZ1-F1
#
_entry.id   AF-K1MTZ1-F1
#
_cell.length_a   1.000
_cell.length_b   1.000
_cell.length_c   1.000
_cell.angle_alpha   90.00
_cell.angle_beta   90.00
_cell.angle_gamma   90.00
#
_symmetry.space_group_name_H-M   'P 1'
#
loop_
_entity.id
_entity.type
_entity.pdbx_description
1 polymer ?
#
loop_
_entity_poly.entity_id
_entity_poly.type
_entity_poly.pdbx_seq_one_letter_code
_entity_poly.pdbx_strand_id
1 'polypeptide(L)'
;MTEAQQAIISIAQGLDEANAVVKPSFEAQFEALVEYIDDLIQRDFNKLISILYRVDVSEEKLKRALHQNPEIPASRIITTMLLERELEKRKWRAMYPTRK
;
A
#
# COMPACT_ATOMS: atom_id res chain seq x y z
N MET A 1 1.02 25.15 18.92
CA MET A 1 -0.13 24.25 19.12
C MET A 1 0.21 23.35 20.28
N THR A 2 -0.67 23.30 21.28
CA THR A 2 -0.42 22.76 22.62
C THR A 2 -0.73 21.26 22.68
N GLU A 3 -0.12 20.53 23.62
CA GLU A 3 -0.37 19.09 23.87
C GLU A 3 -1.86 18.73 23.96
N ALA A 4 -2.70 19.66 24.43
CA ALA A 4 -4.16 19.51 24.46
C ALA A 4 -4.80 19.29 23.07
N GLN A 5 -4.24 19.84 21.98
CA GLN A 5 -4.75 19.63 20.62
C GLN A 5 -4.30 18.28 20.03
N GLN A 6 -3.12 17.79 20.43
CA GLN A 6 -2.63 16.45 20.05
C GLN A 6 -3.49 15.34 20.70
N ALA A 7 -3.90 15.56 21.95
CA ALA A 7 -4.78 14.65 22.69
C ALA A 7 -6.18 14.51 22.04
N ILE A 8 -6.73 15.61 21.49
CA ILE A 8 -8.03 15.59 20.81
C ILE A 8 -7.98 14.79 19.49
N ILE A 9 -6.87 14.83 18.75
CA ILE A 9 -6.65 14.01 17.54
C ILE A 9 -6.51 12.52 17.89
N SER A 10 -5.84 12.22 19.01
CA SER A 10 -5.73 10.87 19.57
C SER A 10 -7.10 10.29 19.97
N ILE A 11 -8.01 11.09 20.52
CA ILE A 11 -9.37 10.66 20.91
C ILE A 11 -10.28 10.47 19.69
N ALA A 12 -10.16 11.33 18.66
CA ALA A 12 -11.03 11.27 17.48
C ALA A 12 -10.75 10.05 16.57
N GLN A 13 -9.52 9.51 16.55
CA GLN A 13 -9.21 8.31 15.77
C GLN A 13 -9.53 7.00 16.53
N GLY A 14 -9.63 7.04 17.86
CA GLY A 14 -10.16 5.94 18.67
C GLY A 14 -11.66 5.69 18.50
N LEU A 15 -12.40 6.49 17.72
CA LEU A 15 -13.85 6.35 17.57
C LEU A 15 -14.32 5.46 16.40
N ASP A 16 -13.41 4.76 15.71
CA ASP A 16 -13.78 3.66 14.79
C ASP A 16 -13.76 2.27 15.49
N GLU A 17 -13.72 2.27 16.84
CA GLU A 17 -13.56 1.12 17.74
C GLU A 17 -14.82 0.25 17.98
N ALA A 18 -15.93 0.43 17.25
CA ALA A 18 -17.11 -0.42 17.49
C ALA A 18 -17.09 -1.82 16.81
N ASN A 19 -16.04 -2.15 16.05
CA ASN A 19 -15.79 -3.50 15.53
C ASN A 19 -14.32 -3.87 15.76
N ALA A 20 -14.04 -4.44 16.95
CA ALA A 20 -12.72 -4.85 17.39
C ALA A 20 -12.15 -6.02 16.57
N VAL A 21 -11.59 -5.73 15.41
CA VAL A 21 -10.51 -6.52 14.81
C VAL A 21 -9.25 -5.68 15.02
N VAL A 22 -8.31 -6.18 15.83
CA VAL A 22 -7.00 -5.56 16.05
C VAL A 22 -6.44 -5.15 14.69
N LYS A 23 -6.42 -3.84 14.39
CA LYS A 23 -5.79 -3.34 13.15
C LYS A 23 -4.29 -3.60 13.29
N PRO A 24 -3.67 -4.44 12.45
CA PRO A 24 -2.25 -4.72 12.54
C PRO A 24 -1.42 -3.44 12.36
N SER A 25 -0.20 -3.40 12.89
CA SER A 25 0.72 -2.28 12.63
C SER A 25 0.99 -2.16 11.12
N PHE A 26 1.42 -0.97 10.66
CA PHE A 26 1.76 -0.78 9.25
C PHE A 26 2.81 -1.79 8.77
N GLU A 27 3.82 -2.08 9.60
CA GLU A 27 4.85 -3.07 9.31
C GLU A 27 4.27 -4.48 9.15
N ALA A 28 3.39 -4.90 10.06
CA ALA A 28 2.73 -6.21 9.95
C ALA A 28 1.84 -6.31 8.71
N GLN A 29 1.13 -5.24 8.35
CA GLN A 29 0.36 -5.18 7.10
C GLN A 29 1.24 -5.25 5.87
N PHE A 30 2.39 -4.57 5.91
CA PHE A 30 3.37 -4.57 4.82
C PHE A 30 3.92 -5.98 4.62
N GLU A 31 4.41 -6.63 5.67
CA GLU A 31 4.99 -7.97 5.55
C GLU A 31 3.93 -9.02 5.14
N ALA A 32 2.69 -8.92 5.63
CA ALA A 32 1.60 -9.78 5.15
C ALA A 32 1.31 -9.58 3.65
N LEU A 33 1.43 -8.35 3.14
CA LEU A 33 1.29 -8.08 1.72
C LEU A 33 2.50 -8.60 0.93
N VAL A 34 3.71 -8.48 1.46
CA VAL A 34 4.92 -9.07 0.86
C VAL A 34 4.75 -10.57 0.71
N GLU A 35 4.35 -11.28 1.77
CA GLU A 35 4.09 -12.72 1.73
C GLU A 35 3.03 -13.10 0.68
N TYR A 36 1.94 -12.34 0.62
CA TYR A 36 0.90 -12.58 -0.39
C TYR A 36 1.41 -12.37 -1.82
N ILE A 37 2.20 -11.32 -2.07
CA ILE A 37 2.79 -11.09 -3.38
C ILE A 37 3.81 -12.18 -3.71
N ASP A 38 4.60 -12.63 -2.74
CA ASP A 38 5.55 -13.72 -2.92
C ASP A 38 4.85 -15.02 -3.32
N ASP A 39 3.73 -15.35 -2.67
CA ASP A 39 2.90 -16.50 -3.03
C ASP A 39 2.35 -16.38 -4.47
N LEU A 40 1.90 -15.19 -4.88
CA LEU A 40 1.47 -14.95 -6.26
C LEU A 40 2.62 -15.10 -7.27
N ILE A 41 3.83 -14.63 -6.95
CA ILE A 41 5.00 -14.82 -7.81
C ILE A 41 5.27 -16.31 -8.03
N GLN A 42 5.18 -17.10 -6.97
CA GLN A 42 5.53 -18.52 -7.00
C GLN A 42 4.41 -19.41 -7.57
N ARG A 43 3.15 -19.06 -7.34
CA ARG A 43 2.00 -19.95 -7.60
C ARG A 43 1.01 -19.44 -8.63
N ASP A 44 0.88 -18.12 -8.81
CA ASP A 44 -0.13 -17.53 -9.71
C ASP A 44 0.32 -16.18 -10.29
N PHE A 45 1.32 -16.26 -11.17
CA PHE A 45 1.90 -15.07 -11.80
C PHE A 45 0.88 -14.32 -12.67
N ASN A 46 -0.07 -15.02 -13.29
CA ASN A 46 -1.12 -14.39 -14.09
C ASN A 46 -2.02 -13.48 -13.25
N LYS A 47 -2.40 -13.93 -12.05
CA LYS A 47 -3.14 -13.11 -11.09
C LYS A 47 -2.34 -11.91 -10.61
N LEU A 48 -1.03 -12.07 -10.36
CA LEU A 48 -0.15 -10.95 -10.04
C LEU A 48 -0.19 -9.87 -11.12
N ILE A 49 0.02 -10.26 -12.38
CA ILE A 49 0.00 -9.35 -13.53
C ILE A 49 -1.37 -8.64 -13.65
N SER A 50 -2.47 -9.37 -13.47
CA SER A 50 -3.82 -8.78 -13.48
C SER A 50 -3.98 -7.68 -12.42
N ILE A 51 -3.46 -7.91 -11.20
CA ILE A 51 -3.50 -6.91 -10.12
C ILE A 51 -2.68 -5.67 -10.49
N LEU A 52 -1.46 -5.87 -11.01
CA LEU A 52 -0.56 -4.78 -11.38
C LEU A 52 -1.13 -3.88 -12.48
N TYR A 53 -1.84 -4.45 -13.46
CA TYR A 53 -2.53 -3.64 -14.46
C TYR A 53 -3.68 -2.83 -13.88
N ARG A 54 -4.43 -3.38 -12.91
CA ARG A 54 -5.58 -2.68 -12.29
C ARG A 54 -5.16 -1.50 -11.42
N VAL A 55 -3.94 -1.51 -10.90
CA VAL A 55 -3.40 -0.45 -10.04
C VAL A 55 -2.46 0.50 -10.78
N ASP A 56 -2.43 0.44 -12.12
CA ASP A 56 -1.63 1.30 -12.99
C ASP A 56 -0.11 1.16 -12.76
N VAL A 57 0.36 -0.08 -12.60
CA VAL A 57 1.80 -0.39 -12.62
C VAL A 57 2.15 -0.90 -14.01
N SER A 58 2.93 -0.12 -14.77
CA SER A 58 3.39 -0.54 -16.09
C SER A 58 4.48 -1.62 -15.99
N GLU A 59 4.45 -2.59 -16.90
CA GLU A 59 5.44 -3.67 -17.00
C GLU A 59 6.87 -3.11 -17.13
N GLU A 60 7.02 -2.01 -17.88
CA GLU A 60 8.29 -1.34 -18.07
C GLU A 60 8.83 -0.75 -16.75
N LYS A 61 7.97 -0.10 -15.94
CA LYS A 61 8.37 0.44 -14.63
C LYS A 61 8.75 -0.70 -13.68
N LEU A 62 8.00 -1.79 -13.70
CA LEU A 62 8.32 -2.98 -12.90
C LEU A 62 9.67 -3.57 -13.30
N LYS A 63 9.89 -3.83 -14.58
CA LYS A 63 11.15 -4.38 -15.10
C LYS A 63 12.33 -3.49 -14.70
N ARG A 64 12.22 -2.17 -14.81
CA ARG A 64 13.28 -1.25 -14.36
C ARG A 64 13.54 -1.36 -12.87
N ALA A 65 12.48 -1.36 -12.04
CA ALA A 65 12.61 -1.45 -10.59
C ALA A 65 13.29 -2.75 -10.15
N LEU A 66 12.96 -3.88 -10.78
CA LEU A 66 13.59 -5.18 -10.53
C LEU A 66 15.07 -5.18 -10.95
N HIS A 67 15.41 -4.68 -12.16
CA HIS A 67 16.79 -4.64 -12.62
C HIS A 67 17.69 -3.71 -11.79
N GLN A 68 17.13 -2.61 -11.26
CA GLN A 68 17.89 -1.64 -10.45
C GLN A 68 18.15 -2.13 -9.02
N ASN A 69 17.38 -3.11 -8.54
CA ASN A 69 17.44 -3.58 -7.15
C ASN A 69 17.58 -5.11 -7.08
N PRO A 70 18.65 -5.70 -7.66
CA PRO A 70 18.78 -7.16 -7.75
C PRO A 70 18.89 -7.85 -6.38
N GLU A 71 19.36 -7.13 -5.35
CA GLU A 71 19.52 -7.63 -3.98
C GLU A 71 18.21 -7.63 -3.17
N ILE A 72 17.16 -6.97 -3.66
CA ILE A 72 15.89 -6.84 -2.95
C ILE A 72 14.91 -7.89 -3.50
N PRO A 73 14.22 -8.65 -2.64
CA PRO A 73 13.17 -9.56 -3.08
C PRO A 73 12.13 -8.86 -3.96
N ALA A 74 11.80 -9.47 -5.10
CA ALA A 74 10.83 -8.93 -6.05
C ALA A 74 9.46 -8.64 -5.40
N SER A 75 9.04 -9.49 -4.46
CA SER A 75 7.81 -9.32 -3.68
C SER A 75 7.80 -8.02 -2.88
N ARG A 76 8.94 -7.62 -2.31
CA ARG A 76 9.08 -6.37 -1.54
C ARG A 76 9.09 -5.14 -2.45
N ILE A 77 9.75 -5.23 -3.61
CA ILE A 77 9.75 -4.18 -4.65
C ILE A 77 8.31 -3.94 -5.12
N ILE A 78 7.61 -5.00 -5.50
CA ILE A 78 6.23 -4.91 -5.99
C ILE A 78 5.28 -4.37 -4.93
N THR A 79 5.39 -4.85 -3.69
CA THR A 79 4.59 -4.35 -2.56
C THR A 79 4.78 -2.86 -2.35
N THR A 80 6.03 -2.39 -2.44
CA THR A 80 6.36 -0.96 -2.32
C THR A 80 5.69 -0.15 -3.44
N MET A 81 5.83 -0.62 -4.69
CA MET A 81 5.21 0.03 -5.85
C MET A 81 3.67 0.11 -5.73
N LEU A 82 3.03 -0.93 -5.19
CA LEU A 82 1.59 -0.95 -4.94
C LEU A 82 1.17 0.15 -3.94
N LEU A 83 1.90 0.27 -2.83
CA LEU A 83 1.60 1.26 -1.80
C LEU A 83 1.85 2.70 -2.29
N GLU A 84 2.90 2.91 -3.07
CA GLU A 84 3.17 4.20 -3.71
C GLU A 84 2.01 4.62 -4.62
N ARG A 85 1.49 3.70 -5.46
CA ARG A 85 0.33 3.96 -6.32
C ARG A 85 -0.93 4.30 -5.52
N GLU A 86 -1.17 3.62 -4.40
CA GLU A 86 -2.30 3.95 -3.53
C GLU A 86 -2.17 5.35 -2.92
N LEU A 87 -0.95 5.73 -2.51
CA LEU A 87 -0.67 7.06 -1.98
C LEU A 87 -0.83 8.14 -3.06
N GLU A 88 -0.32 7.91 -4.27
CA GLU A 88 -0.49 8.79 -5.43
C GLU A 88 -1.98 9.01 -5.74
N LYS A 89 -2.79 7.94 -5.77
CA LYS A 89 -4.24 8.05 -5.98
C LYS A 89 -4.95 8.83 -4.88
N ARG A 90 -4.55 8.67 -3.62
CA ARG A 90 -5.10 9.45 -2.51
C ARG A 90 -4.76 10.94 -2.65
N LYS A 91 -3.49 11.25 -2.97
CA LYS A 91 -3.04 12.63 -3.23
C LYS A 91 -3.80 13.27 -4.38
N TRP A 92 -3.96 12.56 -5.50
CA TRP A 92 -4.72 13.04 -6.66
C TRP A 92 -6.17 13.37 -6.29
N ARG A 93 -6.87 12.47 -5.57
CA ARG A 93 -8.25 12.71 -5.11
C ARG A 93 -8.37 13.90 -4.15
N ALA A 94 -7.36 14.10 -3.30
CA ALA A 94 -7.32 15.25 -2.40
C ALA A 94 -7.08 16.58 -3.15
N MET A 95 -6.26 16.57 -4.21
CA MET A 95 -5.93 17.75 -5.01
C MET A 95 -7.06 18.13 -5.99
N TYR A 96 -7.78 17.13 -6.50
CA TYR A 96 -8.89 17.31 -7.43
C TYR A 96 -10.19 16.73 -6.84
N PRO A 97 -10.73 17.33 -5.76
CA PRO A 97 -12.01 16.91 -5.24
C PRO A 97 -13.06 17.14 -6.33
N THR A 98 -13.67 16.06 -6.81
CA THR A 98 -14.75 16.15 -7.79
C THR A 98 -15.87 16.97 -7.15
N ARG A 99 -16.08 18.20 -7.64
CA ARG A 99 -17.27 18.98 -7.29
C ARG A 99 -18.48 18.18 -7.75
N LYS A 100 -19.28 17.71 -6.79
CA LYS A 100 -20.65 17.24 -7.03
C LYS A 100 -21.54 18.43 -7.32
#